data_AF-A0A936B8G3-F1
#
_entry.id   AF-A0A936B8G3-F1
#
_cell.length_a   1.000
_cell.length_b   1.000
_cell.length_c   1.000
_cell.angle_alpha   90.00
_cell.angle_beta   90.00
_cell.angle_gamma   90.00
#
_symmetry.space_group_name_H-M   'P 1'
#
loop_
_entity.id
_entity.type
_entity.pdbx_description
1 polymer ?
#
loop_
_entity_poly.entity_id
_entity_poly.type
_entity_poly.pdbx_seq_one_letter_code
_entity_poly.pdbx_strand_id
1 'polypeptide(L)'
;MNKQNTKPENFGQFRNRWHEIIFEAETFEGRLFDIVLLVAIIINIIILMFESIPGQSVQMKSIYYTLDWGFTVFFTVEYLMRLYTVHKPFRYATSFFGIIDFLSIIPTYLSLIFPGIHALMAIRILRLLRLFRIFKLYQFTKQGQIMKKGLVESFPKILIFLLFVSLIVFVLGSAMFVIENGTNPEFDSIPRSIYWAIITVTTVGYGDISPVTPLGQFLASISMLIGYAILVVPTGIVTSSMLKVSKNEMNTIMCKECGLEGHDDKAHYCRGCGTKL
;
A
#
# COMPACT_ATOMS: atom_id res chain seq x y z
N MET A 1 -40.73 20.09 2.78
CA MET A 1 -39.60 20.82 2.15
C MET A 1 -39.13 20.02 0.95
N ASN A 2 -39.42 20.53 -0.25
CA ASN A 2 -39.03 19.98 -1.55
C ASN A 2 -37.52 19.85 -1.67
N LYS A 3 -36.98 18.62 -1.72
CA LYS A 3 -35.66 18.38 -2.31
C LYS A 3 -35.87 18.16 -3.80
N GLN A 4 -35.58 19.20 -4.56
CA GLN A 4 -35.53 19.19 -6.01
C GLN A 4 -34.70 18.00 -6.51
N ASN A 5 -35.32 17.21 -7.39
CA ASN A 5 -34.65 16.29 -8.31
C ASN A 5 -33.62 17.08 -9.13
N THR A 6 -32.37 17.09 -8.70
CA THR A 6 -31.25 17.47 -9.55
C THR A 6 -30.94 16.25 -10.43
N LYS A 7 -31.41 16.30 -11.68
CA LYS A 7 -30.95 15.39 -12.74
C LYS A 7 -29.41 15.41 -12.73
N PRO A 8 -28.71 14.27 -12.86
CA PRO A 8 -27.28 14.30 -13.08
C PRO A 8 -27.03 15.12 -14.36
N GLU A 9 -26.23 16.17 -14.26
CA GLU A 9 -25.84 16.96 -15.42
C GLU A 9 -25.17 15.99 -16.42
N ASN A 10 -25.80 15.83 -17.59
CA ASN A 10 -25.25 15.00 -18.66
C ASN A 10 -23.93 15.62 -19.11
N PHE A 11 -22.80 15.09 -18.66
CA PHE A 11 -21.51 15.43 -19.22
C PHE A 11 -21.47 15.07 -20.70
N GLY A 12 -20.74 15.85 -21.50
CA GLY A 12 -20.53 15.56 -22.92
C GLY A 12 -20.01 14.14 -23.10
N GLN A 13 -20.45 13.45 -24.17
CA GLN A 13 -20.14 12.04 -24.46
C GLN A 13 -18.64 11.70 -24.32
N PHE A 14 -17.76 12.64 -24.67
CA PHE A 14 -16.31 12.50 -24.55
C PHE A 14 -15.85 12.25 -23.11
N ARG A 15 -16.35 13.02 -22.13
CA ARG A 15 -15.94 12.89 -20.73
C ARG A 15 -16.46 11.60 -20.10
N ASN A 16 -17.65 11.15 -20.49
CA ASN A 16 -18.19 9.85 -20.04
C ASN A 16 -17.34 8.69 -20.59
N ARG A 17 -16.95 8.75 -21.87
CA ARG A 17 -16.05 7.74 -22.45
C ARG A 17 -14.69 7.68 -21.73
N TRP A 18 -14.07 8.83 -21.45
CA TRP A 18 -12.82 8.85 -20.70
C TRP A 18 -12.98 8.38 -19.25
N HIS A 19 -14.13 8.63 -18.62
CA HIS A 19 -14.43 8.08 -17.31
C HIS A 19 -14.49 6.56 -17.36
N GLU A 20 -15.18 5.97 -18.35
CA GLU A 20 -15.21 4.52 -18.55
C GLU A 20 -13.81 3.94 -18.83
N ILE A 21 -13.01 4.55 -19.69
CA ILE A 21 -11.64 4.06 -19.98
C ILE A 21 -10.73 4.13 -18.74
N ILE A 22 -10.79 5.21 -17.96
CA ILE A 22 -9.86 5.44 -16.85
C ILE A 22 -10.26 4.64 -15.60
N PHE A 23 -11.56 4.40 -15.40
CA PHE A 23 -12.09 3.85 -14.15
C PHE A 23 -12.81 2.50 -14.29
N GLU A 24 -13.25 2.11 -15.49
CA GLU A 24 -13.97 0.86 -15.73
C GLU A 24 -13.13 -0.14 -16.55
N ALA A 25 -12.52 -1.09 -15.85
CA ALA A 25 -11.65 -2.12 -16.44
C ALA A 25 -12.39 -3.21 -17.26
N GLU A 26 -13.71 -3.10 -17.44
CA GLU A 26 -14.50 -4.08 -18.20
C GLU A 26 -14.33 -3.92 -19.72
N THR A 27 -13.92 -2.72 -20.17
CA THR A 27 -13.65 -2.44 -21.59
C THR A 27 -12.22 -2.82 -21.98
N PHE A 28 -12.00 -3.17 -23.26
CA PHE A 28 -10.66 -3.42 -23.79
C PHE A 28 -9.75 -2.18 -23.68
N GLU A 29 -10.32 -0.99 -23.93
CA GLU A 29 -9.61 0.29 -23.83
C GLU A 29 -9.14 0.57 -22.39
N GLY A 30 -10.00 0.32 -21.40
CA GLY A 30 -9.62 0.48 -19.98
C GLY A 30 -8.56 -0.52 -19.53
N ARG A 31 -8.66 -1.78 -19.94
CA ARG A 31 -7.63 -2.79 -19.64
C ARG A 31 -6.28 -2.43 -20.25
N LEU A 32 -6.26 -1.92 -21.48
CA LEU A 32 -5.01 -1.50 -22.13
C LEU A 32 -4.39 -0.31 -21.39
N PHE A 33 -5.21 0.68 -21.01
CA PHE A 33 -4.77 1.83 -20.21
C PHE A 33 -4.14 1.39 -18.89
N ASP A 34 -4.79 0.46 -18.18
CA ASP A 34 -4.30 -0.12 -16.93
C ASP A 34 -2.96 -0.83 -17.08
N ILE A 35 -2.81 -1.66 -18.12
CA ILE A 35 -1.54 -2.36 -18.42
C ILE A 35 -0.43 -1.37 -18.75
N VAL A 36 -0.72 -0.36 -19.56
CA VAL A 36 0.27 0.68 -19.91
C VAL A 36 0.73 1.43 -18.66
N LEU A 37 -0.20 1.77 -17.77
CA LEU A 37 0.15 2.46 -16.54
C LEU A 37 0.99 1.57 -15.61
N LEU A 38 0.61 0.31 -15.47
CA LEU A 38 1.35 -0.68 -14.70
C LEU A 38 2.79 -0.84 -15.20
N VAL A 39 2.96 -1.01 -16.51
CA VAL A 39 4.29 -1.12 -17.14
C VAL A 39 5.09 0.17 -16.92
N ALA A 40 4.47 1.35 -17.05
CA ALA A 40 5.12 2.62 -16.79
C ALA A 40 5.60 2.74 -15.33
N ILE A 41 4.80 2.30 -14.35
CA ILE A 41 5.18 2.30 -12.93
C ILE A 41 6.37 1.36 -12.71
N ILE A 42 6.32 0.14 -13.24
CA ILE A 42 7.40 -0.84 -13.08
C ILE A 42 8.70 -0.32 -13.69
N ILE A 43 8.67 0.22 -14.91
CA ILE A 43 9.85 0.80 -15.55
C ILE A 43 10.39 1.98 -14.73
N ASN A 44 9.52 2.84 -14.20
CA ASN A 44 9.94 3.95 -13.37
C ASN A 44 10.63 3.49 -12.07
N ILE A 45 10.12 2.43 -11.42
CA ILE A 45 10.75 1.83 -10.23
C ILE A 45 12.12 1.23 -10.58
N ILE A 46 12.23 0.54 -11.71
CA ILE A 46 13.51 -0.04 -12.17
C ILE A 46 14.54 1.08 -12.39
N ILE A 47 14.16 2.17 -13.04
CA ILE A 47 15.04 3.33 -13.25
C ILE A 47 15.49 3.90 -11.91
N LEU A 48 14.59 4.03 -10.94
CA LEU A 48 14.92 4.50 -9.59
C LEU A 48 15.91 3.57 -8.88
N MET A 49 15.76 2.25 -9.04
CA MET A 49 16.72 1.27 -8.51
C MET A 49 18.11 1.48 -9.12
N PHE A 50 18.21 1.66 -10.44
CA PHE A 50 19.49 1.94 -11.09
C PHE A 50 20.08 3.29 -10.65
N GLU A 51 19.27 4.35 -10.55
CA GLU A 51 19.71 5.67 -10.07
C GLU A 51 20.33 5.60 -8.66
N SER A 52 19.87 4.67 -7.81
CA SER A 52 20.37 4.51 -6.45
C SER A 52 21.81 3.97 -6.35
N ILE A 53 22.36 3.42 -7.43
CA ILE A 53 23.71 2.83 -7.46
C ILE A 53 24.78 3.95 -7.41
N PRO A 54 25.71 3.95 -6.44
CA PRO A 54 26.79 4.94 -6.38
C PRO A 54 27.80 4.74 -7.53
N GLY A 55 28.52 5.80 -7.91
CA GLY A 55 29.60 5.72 -8.91
C GLY A 55 29.18 5.84 -10.37
N GLN A 56 27.89 6.12 -10.65
CA GLN A 56 27.39 6.35 -12.01
C GLN A 56 27.98 7.62 -12.66
N SER A 57 28.22 7.56 -13.97
CA SER A 57 28.70 8.70 -14.76
C SER A 57 27.71 9.88 -14.76
N VAL A 58 28.22 11.10 -14.97
CA VAL A 58 27.38 12.31 -15.03
C VAL A 58 26.33 12.21 -16.14
N GLN A 59 26.68 11.60 -17.28
CA GLN A 59 25.77 11.38 -18.40
C GLN A 59 24.62 10.43 -18.03
N MET A 60 24.91 9.31 -17.34
CA MET A 60 23.87 8.38 -16.89
C MET A 60 22.91 9.02 -15.89
N LYS A 61 23.43 9.82 -14.95
CA LYS A 61 22.59 10.60 -14.03
C LYS A 61 21.67 11.57 -14.76
N SER A 62 22.15 12.22 -15.82
CA SER A 62 21.32 13.09 -16.66
C SER A 62 20.21 12.31 -17.37
N ILE A 63 20.50 11.11 -17.88
CA ILE A 63 19.50 10.25 -18.54
C ILE A 63 18.40 9.86 -17.56
N TYR A 64 18.76 9.40 -16.35
CA TYR A 64 17.76 9.04 -15.32
C TYR A 64 16.91 10.24 -14.92
N TYR A 65 17.51 11.42 -14.79
CA TYR A 65 16.78 12.65 -14.49
C TYR A 65 15.77 12.99 -15.60
N THR A 66 16.17 12.89 -16.87
CA THR A 66 15.26 13.13 -18.02
C THR A 66 14.12 12.10 -18.06
N LEU A 67 14.43 10.82 -17.84
CA LEU A 67 13.42 9.76 -17.80
C LEU A 67 12.43 9.95 -16.64
N ASP A 68 12.93 10.26 -15.43
CA ASP A 68 12.07 10.52 -14.27
C ASP A 68 11.15 11.73 -14.49
N TRP A 69 11.62 12.76 -15.18
CA TRP A 69 10.77 13.87 -15.63
C TRP A 69 9.70 13.42 -16.61
N GLY A 70 10.06 12.59 -17.60
CA GLY A 70 9.10 12.01 -18.54
C GLY A 70 7.98 11.23 -17.83
N PHE A 71 8.34 10.35 -16.89
CA PHE A 71 7.36 9.63 -16.08
C PHE A 71 6.55 10.54 -15.15
N THR A 72 7.18 11.56 -14.56
CA THR A 72 6.47 12.54 -13.72
C THR A 72 5.42 13.28 -14.53
N VAL A 73 5.75 13.75 -15.73
CA VAL A 73 4.78 14.40 -16.63
C VAL A 73 3.66 13.43 -17.03
N PHE A 74 4.00 12.20 -17.39
CA PHE A 74 3.01 11.16 -17.71
C PHE A 74 2.02 10.92 -16.55
N PHE A 75 2.51 10.70 -15.33
CA PHE A 75 1.65 10.51 -14.15
C PHE A 75 0.89 11.78 -13.75
N THR A 76 1.42 12.96 -14.03
CA THR A 76 0.71 14.22 -13.77
C THR A 76 -0.46 14.39 -14.74
N VAL A 77 -0.23 14.14 -16.03
CA VAL A 77 -1.28 14.15 -17.05
C VAL A 77 -2.38 13.14 -16.70
N GLU A 78 -1.99 11.94 -16.27
CA GLU A 78 -2.93 10.93 -15.82
C GLU A 78 -3.75 11.36 -14.59
N TYR A 79 -3.11 11.90 -13.56
CA TYR A 79 -3.80 12.42 -12.38
C TYR A 79 -4.77 13.56 -12.72
N LEU A 80 -4.37 14.46 -13.62
CA LEU A 80 -5.22 15.55 -14.09
C LEU A 80 -6.41 15.03 -14.91
N MET A 81 -6.23 14.02 -15.75
CA MET A 81 -7.32 13.38 -16.48
C MET A 81 -8.33 12.71 -15.53
N ARG A 82 -7.86 12.04 -14.48
CA ARG A 82 -8.72 11.50 -13.41
C ARG A 82 -9.52 12.60 -12.71
N LEU A 83 -8.86 13.70 -12.37
CA LEU A 83 -9.50 14.85 -11.73
C LEU A 83 -10.53 15.52 -12.65
N TYR A 84 -10.25 15.61 -13.95
CA TYR A 84 -11.14 16.20 -14.94
C TYR A 84 -12.38 15.34 -15.20
N THR A 85 -12.26 14.02 -15.18
CA THR A 85 -13.36 13.10 -15.50
C THR A 85 -14.36 12.95 -14.35
N VAL A 86 -13.93 13.04 -13.08
CA VAL A 86 -14.79 12.97 -11.89
C VAL A 86 -15.57 14.27 -11.65
N HIS A 87 -16.86 14.18 -11.29
CA HIS A 87 -17.72 15.37 -11.15
C HIS A 87 -17.28 16.28 -9.98
N LYS A 88 -16.84 15.66 -8.86
CA LYS A 88 -16.34 16.37 -7.67
C LYS A 88 -14.83 16.15 -7.50
N PRO A 89 -13.98 16.89 -8.23
CA PRO A 89 -12.53 16.71 -8.23
C PRO A 89 -11.92 16.82 -6.83
N PHE A 90 -12.36 17.78 -6.02
CA PHE A 90 -11.85 17.95 -4.66
C PHE A 90 -12.12 16.73 -3.77
N ARG A 91 -13.28 16.08 -3.90
CA ARG A 91 -13.57 14.85 -3.13
C ARG A 91 -12.64 13.71 -3.54
N TYR A 92 -12.38 13.58 -4.83
CA TYR A 92 -11.44 12.60 -5.35
C TYR A 92 -10.01 12.87 -4.86
N ALA A 93 -9.53 14.12 -4.98
CA ALA A 93 -8.18 14.51 -4.55
C ALA A 93 -7.94 14.24 -3.05
N THR A 94 -8.96 14.39 -2.19
CA THR A 94 -8.88 14.06 -0.76
C THR A 94 -9.14 12.59 -0.42
N SER A 95 -9.46 11.75 -1.42
CA SER A 95 -9.65 10.31 -1.21
C SER A 95 -8.31 9.60 -1.05
N PHE A 96 -8.31 8.40 -0.48
CA PHE A 96 -7.09 7.58 -0.34
C PHE A 96 -6.33 7.40 -1.66
N PHE A 97 -7.06 7.18 -2.76
CA PHE A 97 -6.47 6.98 -4.09
C PHE A 97 -5.95 8.30 -4.68
N GLY A 98 -6.71 9.39 -4.57
CA GLY A 98 -6.26 10.72 -5.00
C GLY A 98 -5.01 11.20 -4.24
N ILE A 99 -4.91 10.90 -2.94
CA ILE A 99 -3.72 11.20 -2.13
C ILE A 99 -2.52 10.40 -2.62
N ILE A 100 -2.66 9.10 -2.91
CA ILE A 100 -1.57 8.29 -3.46
C ILE A 100 -1.11 8.85 -4.81
N ASP A 101 -2.06 9.17 -5.70
CA ASP A 101 -1.74 9.73 -7.01
C ASP A 101 -1.01 11.06 -6.89
N PHE A 102 -1.45 11.93 -5.98
CA PHE A 102 -0.80 13.20 -5.68
C PHE A 102 0.60 13.02 -5.07
N LEU A 103 0.75 12.14 -4.09
CA LEU A 103 2.04 11.82 -3.44
C LEU A 103 3.04 11.24 -4.44
N SER A 104 2.57 10.61 -5.50
CA SER A 104 3.39 10.02 -6.55
C SER A 104 4.06 11.06 -7.48
N ILE A 105 3.47 12.26 -7.60
CA ILE A 105 3.94 13.34 -8.50
C ILE A 105 4.59 14.52 -7.74
N ILE A 106 4.10 14.84 -6.53
CA ILE A 106 4.55 16.01 -5.76
C ILE A 106 6.07 16.08 -5.52
N PRO A 107 6.82 14.99 -5.29
CA PRO A 107 8.22 15.14 -4.88
C PRO A 107 9.10 15.79 -5.96
N THR A 108 8.80 15.53 -7.24
CA THR A 108 9.53 16.09 -8.39
C THR A 108 9.21 17.58 -8.60
N TYR A 109 7.97 18.01 -8.32
CA TYR A 109 7.63 19.43 -8.38
C TYR A 109 8.19 20.21 -7.19
N LEU A 110 8.19 19.60 -6.00
CA LEU A 110 8.71 20.26 -4.80
C LEU A 110 10.22 20.49 -4.86
N SER A 111 10.96 19.58 -5.54
CA SER A 111 12.40 19.76 -5.76
C SER A 111 12.75 20.92 -6.69
N LEU A 112 11.84 21.34 -7.58
CA LEU A 112 12.01 22.55 -8.39
C LEU A 112 11.79 23.85 -7.60
N ILE A 113 10.79 23.85 -6.71
CA ILE A 113 10.36 25.06 -5.99
C ILE A 113 11.33 25.41 -4.86
N PHE A 114 11.99 24.42 -4.24
CA PHE A 114 12.84 24.63 -3.07
C PHE A 114 14.30 24.19 -3.29
N PRO A 115 15.13 24.95 -4.04
CA PRO A 115 16.52 24.56 -4.33
C PRO A 115 17.54 24.72 -3.18
N GLY A 116 17.12 25.01 -1.94
CA GLY A 116 18.02 25.42 -0.84
C GLY A 116 18.74 24.31 -0.05
N ILE A 117 19.83 24.65 0.66
CA ILE A 117 20.75 23.71 1.35
C ILE A 117 20.11 22.96 2.53
N HIS A 118 19.23 23.60 3.33
CA HIS A 118 18.41 22.89 4.33
C HIS A 118 17.28 22.08 3.70
N ALA A 119 16.84 22.47 2.51
CA ALA A 119 15.90 21.68 1.72
C ALA A 119 16.57 20.39 1.21
N LEU A 120 17.89 20.31 1.01
CA LEU A 120 18.55 19.09 0.49
C LEU A 120 18.36 17.83 1.35
N MET A 121 18.31 17.94 2.69
CA MET A 121 18.02 16.79 3.56
C MET A 121 16.54 16.39 3.50
N ALA A 122 15.62 17.36 3.56
CA ALA A 122 14.19 17.11 3.37
C ALA A 122 13.90 16.52 1.98
N ILE A 123 14.52 17.06 0.93
CA ILE A 123 14.45 16.61 -0.46
C ILE A 123 14.94 15.17 -0.61
N ARG A 124 15.94 14.73 0.17
CA ARG A 124 16.39 13.33 0.16
C ARG A 124 15.31 12.37 0.64
N ILE A 125 14.56 12.74 1.69
CA ILE A 125 13.40 11.97 2.16
C ILE A 125 12.24 12.07 1.16
N LEU A 126 12.03 13.25 0.56
CA LEU A 126 11.00 13.43 -0.47
C LEU A 126 11.24 12.54 -1.71
N ARG A 127 12.49 12.26 -2.06
CA ARG A 127 12.80 11.30 -3.14
C ARG A 127 12.30 9.89 -2.83
N LEU A 128 12.29 9.47 -1.56
CA LEU A 128 11.69 8.19 -1.16
C LEU A 128 10.17 8.18 -1.33
N LEU A 129 9.51 9.35 -1.28
CA LEU A 129 8.07 9.41 -1.55
C LEU A 129 7.74 8.99 -2.99
N ARG A 130 8.70 9.01 -3.92
CA ARG A 130 8.48 8.46 -5.27
C ARG A 130 8.20 6.96 -5.24
N LEU A 131 8.65 6.24 -4.20
CA LEU A 131 8.26 4.85 -3.97
C LEU A 131 6.76 4.71 -3.77
N PHE A 132 6.04 5.77 -3.36
CA PHE A 132 4.57 5.69 -3.27
C PHE A 132 3.90 5.41 -4.61
N ARG A 133 4.59 5.65 -5.76
CA ARG A 133 4.15 5.19 -7.08
C ARG A 133 3.85 3.69 -7.09
N ILE A 134 4.53 2.87 -6.28
CA ILE A 134 4.23 1.44 -6.16
C ILE A 134 2.82 1.17 -5.66
N PHE A 135 2.28 2.02 -4.80
CA PHE A 135 0.91 1.85 -4.30
C PHE A 135 -0.14 2.17 -5.37
N LYS A 136 0.23 2.79 -6.51
CA LYS A 136 -0.65 2.85 -7.67
C LYS A 136 -0.94 1.43 -8.21
N LEU A 137 -0.01 0.47 -8.12
CA LEU A 137 -0.26 -0.93 -8.57
C LEU A 137 -1.53 -1.53 -7.96
N TYR A 138 -1.86 -1.14 -6.72
CA TYR A 138 -3.02 -1.62 -6.00
C TYR A 138 -4.36 -1.24 -6.66
N GLN A 139 -4.37 -0.22 -7.52
CA GLN A 139 -5.56 0.31 -8.17
C GLN A 139 -5.98 -0.51 -9.41
N PHE A 140 -5.12 -1.42 -9.91
CA PHE A 140 -5.24 -2.00 -11.25
C PHE A 140 -6.03 -3.31 -11.35
N THR A 141 -6.74 -3.71 -10.31
CA THR A 141 -7.55 -4.93 -10.40
C THR A 141 -8.88 -4.81 -9.67
N LYS A 142 -9.97 -5.24 -10.33
CA LYS A 142 -11.26 -5.62 -9.72
C LYS A 142 -11.05 -6.52 -8.48
N GLN A 143 -9.98 -7.31 -8.50
CA GLN A 143 -9.52 -8.16 -7.40
C GLN A 143 -8.89 -7.37 -6.23
N GLY A 144 -8.24 -6.23 -6.49
CA GLY A 144 -7.67 -5.33 -5.49
C GLY A 144 -8.73 -4.73 -4.57
N GLN A 145 -9.92 -4.42 -5.07
CA GLN A 145 -11.05 -3.94 -4.24
C GLN A 145 -11.63 -5.02 -3.33
N ILE A 146 -11.74 -6.26 -3.83
CA ILE A 146 -12.13 -7.43 -3.04
C ILE A 146 -11.08 -7.68 -1.94
N MET A 147 -9.80 -7.60 -2.30
CA MET A 147 -8.68 -7.73 -1.36
C MET A 147 -8.65 -6.57 -0.35
N LYS A 148 -8.98 -5.34 -0.76
CA LYS A 148 -9.11 -4.16 0.12
C LYS A 148 -10.18 -4.36 1.17
N LYS A 149 -11.39 -4.68 0.72
CA LYS A 149 -12.53 -4.87 1.61
C LYS A 149 -12.25 -6.04 2.56
N GLY A 150 -11.74 -7.15 2.03
CA GLY A 150 -11.33 -8.30 2.85
C GLY A 150 -10.26 -7.96 3.89
N LEU A 151 -9.26 -7.14 3.53
CA LEU A 151 -8.18 -6.74 4.44
C LEU A 151 -8.65 -5.72 5.48
N VAL A 152 -9.44 -4.72 5.09
CA VAL A 152 -10.02 -3.73 6.01
C VAL A 152 -10.95 -4.40 7.02
N GLU A 153 -11.79 -5.35 6.57
CA GLU A 153 -12.63 -6.16 7.45
C GLU A 153 -11.81 -7.09 8.36
N SER A 154 -10.64 -7.54 7.89
CA SER A 154 -9.72 -8.37 8.68
C SER A 154 -8.88 -7.54 9.65
N PHE A 155 -8.72 -6.23 9.43
CA PHE A 155 -7.76 -5.40 10.16
C PHE A 155 -7.97 -5.42 11.68
N PRO A 156 -9.19 -5.29 12.24
CA PRO A 156 -9.38 -5.39 13.69
C PRO A 156 -8.99 -6.76 14.25
N LYS A 157 -9.26 -7.85 13.50
CA LYS A 157 -8.93 -9.23 13.91
C LYS A 157 -7.41 -9.46 13.87
N ILE A 158 -6.75 -8.98 12.83
CA ILE A 158 -5.28 -9.02 12.67
C ILE A 158 -4.63 -8.20 13.77
N LEU A 159 -5.15 -7.01 14.09
CA LEU A 159 -4.60 -6.14 15.14
C LEU A 159 -4.63 -6.83 16.51
N ILE A 160 -5.77 -7.41 16.89
CA ILE A 160 -5.91 -8.16 18.15
C ILE A 160 -4.93 -9.35 18.18
N PHE A 161 -4.81 -10.07 17.05
CA PHE A 161 -3.87 -11.16 16.92
C PHE A 161 -2.41 -10.70 17.09
N LEU A 162 -2.01 -9.61 16.41
CA LEU A 162 -0.66 -9.05 16.52
C LEU A 162 -0.35 -8.54 17.93
N LEU A 163 -1.33 -7.96 18.63
CA LEU A 163 -1.17 -7.60 20.05
C LEU A 163 -0.90 -8.83 20.91
N PHE A 164 -1.63 -9.93 20.69
CA PHE A 164 -1.39 -11.18 21.41
C PHE A 164 -0.01 -11.78 21.11
N VAL A 165 0.41 -11.80 19.84
CA VAL A 165 1.76 -12.22 19.44
C VAL A 165 2.83 -11.33 20.09
N SER A 166 2.62 -10.02 20.12
CA SER A 166 3.55 -9.08 20.77
C SER A 166 3.70 -9.37 22.26
N LEU A 167 2.63 -9.75 22.96
CA LEU A 167 2.70 -10.15 24.37
C LEU A 167 3.50 -11.45 24.54
N ILE A 168 3.27 -12.46 23.70
CA ILE A 168 4.04 -13.72 23.72
C ILE A 168 5.53 -13.45 23.52
N VAL A 169 5.87 -12.67 22.50
CA VAL A 169 7.26 -12.29 22.19
C VAL A 169 7.90 -11.54 23.36
N PHE A 170 7.16 -10.62 23.99
CA PHE A 170 7.65 -9.88 25.16
C PHE A 170 7.98 -10.82 26.32
N VAL A 171 7.10 -11.78 26.60
CA VAL A 171 7.29 -12.79 27.65
C VAL A 171 8.46 -13.72 27.33
N LEU A 172 8.51 -14.28 26.10
CA LEU A 172 9.59 -15.18 25.68
C LEU A 172 10.95 -14.48 25.67
N GLY A 173 11.02 -13.25 25.15
CA GLY A 173 12.24 -12.45 25.15
C GLY A 173 12.71 -12.11 26.56
N SER A 174 11.80 -11.72 27.45
CA SER A 174 12.13 -11.44 28.85
C SER A 174 12.58 -12.70 29.60
N ALA A 175 11.92 -13.85 29.38
CA ALA A 175 12.32 -15.12 29.96
C ALA A 175 13.71 -15.55 29.46
N MET A 176 13.98 -15.39 28.16
CA MET A 176 15.28 -15.70 27.58
C MET A 176 16.39 -14.81 28.12
N PHE A 177 16.12 -13.51 28.30
CA PHE A 177 17.03 -12.62 29.00
C PHE A 177 17.38 -13.17 30.39
N VAL A 178 16.40 -13.55 31.20
CA VAL A 178 16.67 -14.05 32.56
C VAL A 178 17.47 -15.36 32.55
N ILE A 179 17.27 -16.23 31.56
CA ILE A 179 17.96 -17.53 31.46
C ILE A 179 19.40 -17.38 30.97
N GLU A 180 19.63 -16.55 29.95
CA GLU A 180 20.91 -16.46 29.25
C GLU A 180 21.79 -15.33 29.79
N ASN A 181 21.22 -14.31 30.42
CA ASN A 181 21.98 -13.17 30.95
C ASN A 181 23.02 -13.63 31.98
N GLY A 182 24.24 -13.10 31.84
CA GLY A 182 25.41 -13.49 32.63
C GLY A 182 26.20 -14.68 32.07
N THR A 183 25.58 -15.54 31.25
CA THR A 183 26.28 -16.64 30.55
C THR A 183 26.57 -16.31 29.10
N ASN A 184 25.62 -15.62 28.45
CA ASN A 184 25.68 -15.27 27.04
C ASN A 184 25.70 -13.75 26.86
N PRO A 185 26.79 -13.16 26.31
CA PRO A 185 26.86 -11.72 26.09
C PRO A 185 25.89 -11.22 25.00
N GLU A 186 25.31 -12.11 24.19
CA GLU A 186 24.33 -11.73 23.15
C GLU A 186 22.97 -11.35 23.75
N PHE A 187 22.64 -11.84 24.95
CA PHE A 187 21.43 -11.49 25.70
C PHE A 187 21.71 -10.41 26.75
N ASP A 188 22.25 -9.28 26.31
CA ASP A 188 22.68 -8.16 27.16
C ASP A 188 21.53 -7.30 27.74
N SER A 189 20.35 -7.34 27.13
CA SER A 189 19.24 -6.45 27.45
C SER A 189 17.91 -7.05 27.01
N ILE A 190 16.84 -6.74 27.76
CA ILE A 190 15.48 -7.22 27.45
C ILE A 190 15.05 -6.86 26.00
N PRO A 191 15.25 -5.63 25.49
CA PRO A 191 14.87 -5.30 24.11
C PRO A 191 15.61 -6.14 23.06
N ARG A 192 16.87 -6.48 23.31
CA ARG A 192 17.67 -7.35 22.42
C ARG A 192 17.16 -8.80 22.45
N SER A 193 16.80 -9.30 23.63
CA SER A 193 16.17 -10.62 23.78
C SER A 193 14.76 -10.67 23.16
N ILE A 194 14.03 -9.57 23.20
CA ILE A 194 12.75 -9.41 22.48
C ILE A 194 12.98 -9.46 20.98
N TYR A 195 14.00 -8.76 20.46
CA TYR A 195 14.38 -8.85 19.05
C TYR A 195 14.67 -10.30 18.64
N TRP A 196 15.44 -11.04 19.45
CA TRP A 196 15.67 -12.48 19.26
C TRP A 196 14.35 -13.28 19.21
N ALA A 197 13.41 -13.00 20.13
CA ALA A 197 12.11 -13.66 20.15
C ALA A 197 11.27 -13.33 18.91
N ILE A 198 11.32 -12.09 18.40
CA ILE A 198 10.65 -11.70 17.15
C ILE A 198 11.20 -12.52 15.98
N ILE A 199 12.52 -12.52 15.76
CA ILE A 199 13.12 -13.21 14.60
C ILE A 199 12.93 -14.73 14.68
N THR A 200 12.85 -15.30 15.88
CA THR A 200 12.62 -16.73 16.10
C THR A 200 11.16 -17.11 15.85
N VAL A 201 10.21 -16.39 16.46
CA VAL A 201 8.77 -16.65 16.30
C VAL A 201 8.30 -16.38 14.87
N THR A 202 8.90 -15.40 14.19
CA THR A 202 8.62 -15.12 12.77
C THR A 202 9.36 -16.03 11.80
N THR A 203 10.12 -17.01 12.30
CA THR A 203 10.90 -17.98 11.51
C THR A 203 11.97 -17.38 10.61
N VAL A 204 12.39 -16.13 10.86
CA VAL A 204 13.46 -15.45 10.10
C VAL A 204 14.81 -15.98 10.51
N GLY A 205 15.09 -16.03 11.82
CA GLY A 205 16.29 -16.67 12.39
C GLY A 205 17.62 -16.24 11.76
N TYR A 206 17.96 -14.94 11.82
CA TYR A 206 19.23 -14.44 11.28
C TYR A 206 20.48 -15.12 11.86
N GLY A 207 20.36 -15.68 13.08
CA GLY A 207 21.44 -16.41 13.76
C GLY A 207 22.50 -15.49 14.39
N ASP A 208 22.23 -14.20 14.49
CA ASP A 208 23.08 -13.19 15.12
C ASP A 208 22.98 -13.19 16.66
N ILE A 209 21.93 -13.79 17.20
CA ILE A 209 21.72 -14.04 18.64
C ILE A 209 21.19 -15.46 18.79
N SER A 210 21.79 -16.27 19.67
CA SER A 210 21.33 -17.63 19.91
C SER A 210 21.62 -18.12 21.34
N PRO A 211 20.69 -18.87 21.98
CA PRO A 211 20.90 -19.37 23.32
C PRO A 211 21.96 -20.46 23.37
N VAL A 212 22.83 -20.39 24.37
CA VAL A 212 23.89 -21.38 24.58
C VAL A 212 23.59 -22.33 25.73
N THR A 213 22.68 -21.95 26.64
CA THR A 213 22.33 -22.81 27.78
C THR A 213 21.35 -23.91 27.36
N PRO A 214 21.39 -25.11 27.98
CA PRO A 214 20.43 -26.17 27.69
C PRO A 214 18.97 -25.74 27.93
N LEU A 215 18.72 -24.93 28.97
CA LEU A 215 17.40 -24.41 29.28
C LEU A 215 16.94 -23.37 28.23
N GLY A 216 17.84 -22.50 27.78
CA GLY A 216 17.56 -21.55 26.71
C GLY A 216 17.28 -22.26 25.39
N GLN A 217 18.06 -23.28 25.03
CA GLN A 217 17.81 -24.10 23.83
C GLN A 217 16.47 -24.83 23.88
N PHE A 218 16.08 -25.34 25.05
CA PHE A 218 14.76 -25.93 25.25
C PHE A 218 13.63 -24.90 25.05
N LEU A 219 13.75 -23.71 25.66
CA LEU A 219 12.79 -22.63 25.47
C LEU A 219 12.71 -22.15 24.01
N ALA A 220 13.86 -22.06 23.33
CA ALA A 220 13.93 -21.72 21.91
C ALA A 220 13.26 -22.77 21.04
N SER A 221 13.39 -24.06 21.37
CA SER A 221 12.70 -25.13 20.66
C SER A 221 11.18 -24.97 20.75
N ILE A 222 10.67 -24.64 21.94
CA ILE A 222 9.24 -24.35 22.14
C ILE A 222 8.81 -23.10 21.36
N SER A 223 9.60 -22.02 21.41
CA SER A 223 9.24 -20.77 20.72
C SER A 223 9.18 -20.93 19.19
N MET A 224 10.05 -21.76 18.60
CA MET A 224 10.00 -22.11 17.18
C MET A 224 8.71 -22.84 16.79
N LEU A 225 8.25 -23.80 17.62
CA LEU A 225 6.98 -24.50 17.39
C LEU A 225 5.78 -23.56 17.50
N ILE A 226 5.79 -22.65 18.48
CA ILE A 226 4.76 -21.62 18.64
C ILE A 226 4.75 -20.68 17.42
N GLY A 227 5.93 -20.30 16.91
CA GLY A 227 6.08 -19.47 15.72
C GLY A 227 5.38 -20.05 14.49
N TYR A 228 5.58 -21.35 14.24
CA TYR A 228 4.91 -22.03 13.12
C TYR A 228 3.38 -21.97 13.23
N ALA A 229 2.82 -22.17 14.43
CA ALA A 229 1.38 -22.05 14.66
C ALA A 229 0.86 -20.62 14.44
N ILE A 230 1.62 -19.60 14.86
CA ILE A 230 1.30 -18.18 14.72
C ILE A 230 1.21 -17.77 13.24
N LEU A 231 2.12 -18.22 12.39
CA LEU A 231 2.15 -17.83 10.97
C LEU A 231 0.89 -18.22 10.18
N VAL A 232 0.23 -19.31 10.56
CA VAL A 232 -0.97 -19.82 9.86
C VAL A 232 -2.19 -18.92 10.10
N VAL A 233 -2.27 -18.25 11.25
CA VAL A 233 -3.49 -17.55 11.69
C VAL A 233 -3.82 -16.31 10.84
N PRO A 234 -2.91 -15.35 10.55
CA PRO A 234 -3.22 -14.19 9.71
C PRO A 234 -3.67 -14.61 8.32
N THR A 235 -3.00 -15.61 7.74
CA THR A 235 -3.36 -16.17 6.44
C THR A 235 -4.78 -16.73 6.47
N GLY A 236 -5.13 -17.53 7.48
CA GLY A 236 -6.49 -18.05 7.65
C GLY A 236 -7.55 -16.96 7.84
N ILE A 237 -7.26 -15.92 8.63
CA ILE A 237 -8.16 -14.77 8.83
C ILE A 237 -8.40 -14.06 7.49
N VAL A 238 -7.33 -13.68 6.78
CA VAL A 238 -7.43 -12.95 5.51
C VAL A 238 -8.14 -13.78 4.46
N THR A 239 -7.76 -15.05 4.28
CA THR A 239 -8.41 -15.95 3.33
C THR A 239 -9.90 -16.10 3.63
N SER A 240 -10.28 -16.30 4.89
CA SER A 240 -11.70 -16.44 5.27
C SER A 240 -12.51 -15.16 5.01
N SER A 241 -11.92 -13.97 5.22
CA SER A 241 -12.56 -12.69 4.93
C SER A 241 -12.66 -12.45 3.43
N MET A 242 -11.61 -12.76 2.67
CA MET A 242 -11.64 -12.66 1.20
C MET A 242 -12.70 -13.59 0.58
N LEU A 243 -12.83 -14.83 1.08
CA LEU A 243 -13.87 -15.76 0.62
C LEU A 243 -15.29 -15.28 0.96
N LYS A 244 -15.48 -14.61 2.10
CA LYS A 244 -16.77 -13.97 2.44
C LYS A 244 -17.10 -12.82 1.50
N VAL A 245 -16.12 -11.97 1.21
CA VAL A 245 -16.30 -10.84 0.27
C VAL A 245 -16.55 -11.34 -1.14
N SER A 246 -15.85 -12.38 -1.60
CA SER A 246 -16.04 -12.97 -2.94
C SER A 246 -17.43 -13.59 -3.13
N LYS A 247 -18.14 -13.97 -2.07
CA LYS A 247 -19.53 -14.47 -2.15
C LYS A 247 -20.57 -13.36 -2.27
N ASN A 248 -20.23 -12.13 -1.86
CA ASN A 248 -21.06 -10.96 -2.11
C ASN A 248 -20.61 -10.35 -3.43
N GLU A 249 -21.37 -10.62 -4.50
CA GLU A 249 -21.19 -9.99 -5.80
C GLU A 249 -21.22 -8.46 -5.62
N MET A 250 -20.06 -7.81 -5.74
CA MET A 250 -19.93 -6.36 -5.75
C MET A 250 -19.71 -5.94 -7.19
N ASN A 251 -20.43 -4.92 -7.65
CA ASN A 251 -20.17 -4.34 -8.95
C ASN A 251 -18.90 -3.48 -8.89
N THR A 252 -18.26 -3.33 -10.04
CA THR A 252 -17.13 -2.42 -10.26
C THR A 252 -17.56 -0.99 -10.56
N ILE A 253 -18.85 -0.69 -10.47
CA ILE A 253 -19.38 0.61 -10.84
C ILE A 253 -18.88 1.64 -9.83
N MET A 254 -18.10 2.60 -10.32
CA MET A 254 -17.68 3.77 -9.55
C MET A 254 -18.74 4.86 -9.65
N CYS A 255 -19.07 5.50 -8.53
CA CYS A 255 -20.00 6.62 -8.57
C CYS A 255 -19.41 7.80 -9.35
N LYS A 256 -20.04 8.15 -10.48
CA LYS A 256 -19.66 9.30 -11.35
C LYS A 256 -19.52 10.61 -10.57
N GLU A 257 -20.34 10.78 -9.54
CA GLU A 257 -20.44 12.01 -8.78
C GLU A 257 -19.31 12.22 -7.75
N CYS A 258 -18.92 11.15 -7.04
CA CYS A 258 -17.99 11.25 -5.92
C CYS A 258 -16.76 10.34 -6.01
N GLY A 259 -16.67 9.51 -7.05
CA GLY A 259 -15.58 8.56 -7.25
C GLY A 259 -15.57 7.41 -6.23
N LEU A 260 -16.66 7.19 -5.49
CA LEU A 260 -16.72 6.11 -4.51
C LEU A 260 -16.91 4.77 -5.24
N GLU A 261 -16.10 3.78 -4.85
CA GLU A 261 -16.12 2.42 -5.39
C GLU A 261 -16.69 1.41 -4.40
N GLY A 262 -16.91 0.17 -4.88
CA GLY A 262 -17.28 -0.99 -4.07
C GLY A 262 -18.73 -0.94 -3.63
N HIS A 263 -19.63 -0.67 -4.57
CA HIS A 263 -21.07 -0.76 -4.36
C HIS A 263 -21.51 -2.23 -4.47
N ASP A 264 -22.59 -2.58 -3.76
CA ASP A 264 -23.20 -3.90 -3.91
C ASP A 264 -23.78 -4.04 -5.33
N ASP A 265 -23.79 -5.23 -5.93
CA ASP A 265 -24.24 -5.43 -7.33
C ASP A 265 -25.65 -4.84 -7.59
N LYS A 266 -26.51 -4.87 -6.58
CA LYS A 266 -27.90 -4.40 -6.62
C LYS A 266 -28.08 -2.94 -6.18
N ALA A 267 -27.00 -2.20 -5.97
CA ALA A 267 -27.09 -0.81 -5.55
C ALA A 267 -27.56 0.08 -6.71
N HIS A 268 -28.72 0.71 -6.56
CA HIS A 268 -29.19 1.74 -7.50
C HIS A 268 -28.66 3.14 -7.17
N TYR A 269 -28.13 3.34 -5.97
CA TYR A 269 -27.66 4.64 -5.48
C TYR A 269 -26.32 4.49 -4.75
N CYS A 270 -25.45 5.49 -4.91
CA CYS A 270 -24.15 5.55 -4.27
C CYS A 270 -24.30 5.72 -2.76
N ARG A 271 -23.69 4.81 -1.98
CA ARG A 271 -23.66 4.85 -0.51
C ARG A 271 -23.00 6.09 0.09
N GLY A 272 -22.15 6.80 -0.66
CA GLY A 272 -21.41 7.96 -0.16
C GLY A 272 -22.09 9.31 -0.44
N CYS A 273 -22.76 9.44 -1.59
CA CYS A 273 -23.34 10.72 -2.01
C CYS A 273 -24.82 10.66 -2.40
N GLY A 274 -25.44 9.47 -2.46
CA GLY A 274 -26.85 9.28 -2.80
C GLY A 274 -27.20 9.44 -4.28
N THR A 275 -26.22 9.65 -5.16
CA THR A 275 -26.44 9.75 -6.61
C THR A 275 -26.77 8.40 -7.20
N LYS A 276 -27.66 8.35 -8.20
CA LYS A 276 -27.96 7.13 -8.95
C LYS A 276 -26.70 6.60 -9.64
N LEU A 277 -26.44 5.29 -9.52
CA LEU A 277 -25.32 4.59 -10.15
C LEU A 277 -25.62 4.27 -11.62
#